data_AF-A0A9P2H7G3-F1
#
_entry.id   AF-A0A9P2H7G3-F1
#
_cell.length_a   1.000
_cell.length_b   1.000
_cell.length_c   1.000
_cell.angle_alpha   90.00
_cell.angle_beta   90.00
_cell.angle_gamma   90.00
#
_symmetry.space_group_name_H-M   'P 1'
#
loop_
_entity.id
_entity.type
_entity.pdbx_description
1 polymer ?
#
loop_
_entity_poly.entity_id
_entity_poly.type
_entity_poly.pdbx_seq_one_letter_code
_entity_poly.pdbx_strand_id
1 'polypeptide(L)'
;NERGVPTADVLAGTAIEPADLDDPDAVVGALDEITAVRRLLARLPDDAGIGIDVGSRFALTHFGLFGFAVMSCGTLRELLTIAMRYFALTTMHVDITLFETADDCLVELDASHLPADVRGFFIERDIAGIIATTTSFALPLAAKYADQVSAELAVDAELLRPLLELVPVHDVAFGRAHNRVHFPRAMFDEPLPQADRHTLEMCIAQCDVLMQRNERRRGITALVRSKLFRDSGLFPTFTDVAGELDMHP
;
A
#
# COMPACT_ATOMS: atom_id res chain seq x y z
N ASN A 1 -20.71 -15.89 1.31
CA ASN A 1 -19.42 -15.48 1.91
C ASN A 1 -18.73 -16.65 2.56
N GLU A 2 -17.44 -16.83 2.28
CA GLU A 2 -16.60 -17.97 2.71
C GLU A 2 -16.56 -18.17 4.23
N ARG A 3 -16.71 -17.09 5.00
CA ARG A 3 -16.69 -17.07 6.48
C ARG A 3 -18.07 -17.00 7.13
N GLY A 4 -19.14 -17.17 6.36
CA GLY A 4 -20.51 -17.19 6.88
C GLY A 4 -21.07 -15.85 7.40
N VAL A 5 -20.31 -14.75 7.34
CA VAL A 5 -20.80 -13.42 7.73
C VAL A 5 -21.67 -12.81 6.61
N PRO A 6 -22.92 -12.40 6.89
CA PRO A 6 -23.77 -11.74 5.91
C PRO A 6 -23.17 -10.42 5.42
N THR A 7 -23.18 -10.17 4.11
CA THR A 7 -22.65 -8.92 3.52
C THR A 7 -23.32 -7.68 4.12
N ALA A 8 -24.64 -7.71 4.36
CA ALA A 8 -25.37 -6.61 4.98
C ALA A 8 -24.84 -6.25 6.38
N ASP A 9 -24.35 -7.23 7.15
CA ASP A 9 -23.80 -7.00 8.48
C ASP A 9 -22.41 -6.36 8.43
N VAL A 10 -21.65 -6.63 7.37
CA VAL A 10 -20.35 -6.01 7.09
C VAL A 10 -20.54 -4.57 6.64
N LEU A 11 -21.48 -4.32 5.72
CA LEU A 11 -21.73 -2.98 5.15
C LEU A 11 -22.56 -2.08 6.08
N ALA A 12 -23.13 -2.59 7.17
CA ALA A 12 -24.00 -1.79 8.04
C ALA A 12 -23.30 -0.49 8.50
N GLY A 13 -23.93 0.66 8.32
CA GLY A 13 -23.38 1.95 8.77
C GLY A 13 -22.16 2.44 7.98
N THR A 14 -21.89 1.86 6.81
CA THR A 14 -21.08 2.48 5.77
C THR A 14 -21.99 3.17 4.75
N ALA A 15 -21.41 3.98 3.87
CA ALA A 15 -22.08 4.51 2.69
C ALA A 15 -22.09 3.52 1.49
N ILE A 16 -21.57 2.30 1.67
CA ILE A 16 -21.44 1.30 0.61
C ILE A 16 -22.78 0.55 0.48
N GLU A 17 -23.40 0.68 -0.68
CA GLU A 17 -24.58 -0.10 -1.03
C GLU A 17 -24.18 -1.47 -1.58
N PRO A 18 -25.01 -2.52 -1.43
CA PRO A 18 -24.69 -3.84 -1.97
C PRO A 18 -24.42 -3.83 -3.48
N ALA A 19 -25.04 -2.92 -4.24
CA ALA A 19 -24.82 -2.77 -5.67
C ALA A 19 -23.42 -2.23 -6.01
N ASP A 20 -22.80 -1.46 -5.10
CA ASP A 20 -21.45 -0.90 -5.30
C ASP A 20 -20.38 -2.01 -5.31
N LEU A 21 -20.67 -3.17 -4.72
CA LEU A 21 -19.73 -4.30 -4.69
C LEU A 21 -19.51 -4.94 -6.06
N ASP A 22 -20.47 -4.78 -6.96
CA ASP A 22 -20.43 -5.29 -8.33
C ASP A 22 -20.05 -4.20 -9.35
N ASP A 23 -19.90 -2.95 -8.91
CA ASP A 23 -19.55 -1.81 -9.76
C ASP A 23 -18.01 -1.60 -9.76
N PRO A 24 -17.32 -1.81 -10.91
CA PRO A 24 -15.88 -1.61 -10.99
C PRO A 24 -15.44 -0.14 -10.86
N ASP A 25 -16.35 0.81 -11.04
CA ASP A 25 -16.08 2.25 -10.91
C ASP A 25 -16.45 2.81 -9.52
N ALA A 26 -17.07 1.98 -8.66
CA ALA A 26 -17.40 2.37 -7.29
C ALA A 26 -16.14 2.69 -6.48
N VAL A 27 -16.19 3.80 -5.75
CA VAL A 27 -15.09 4.24 -4.89
C VAL A 27 -15.49 4.07 -3.45
N VAL A 28 -14.83 3.15 -2.76
CA VAL A 28 -15.00 2.96 -1.32
C VAL A 28 -14.15 4.00 -0.56
N GLY A 29 -14.80 4.78 0.31
CA GLY A 29 -14.10 5.71 1.18
C GLY A 29 -13.30 4.98 2.27
N ALA A 30 -12.14 5.51 2.65
CA ALA A 30 -11.30 4.92 3.69
C ALA A 30 -12.04 4.68 5.02
N LEU A 31 -12.91 5.62 5.42
CA LEU A 31 -13.71 5.49 6.65
C LEU A 31 -14.77 4.38 6.54
N ASP A 32 -15.35 4.20 5.37
CA ASP A 32 -16.32 3.14 5.11
C ASP A 32 -15.65 1.77 5.14
N GLU A 33 -14.47 1.65 4.54
CA GLU A 33 -13.69 0.42 4.59
C GLU A 33 -13.26 0.08 6.02
N ILE A 34 -12.73 1.06 6.77
CA ILE A 34 -12.40 0.89 8.20
C ILE A 34 -13.64 0.42 8.99
N THR A 35 -14.81 0.97 8.70
CA THR A 35 -16.06 0.59 9.37
C THR A 35 -16.49 -0.83 9.00
N ALA A 36 -16.40 -1.20 7.71
CA ALA A 36 -16.69 -2.54 7.23
C ALA A 36 -15.76 -3.59 7.85
N VAL A 37 -14.45 -3.32 7.88
CA VAL A 37 -13.44 -4.19 8.49
C VAL A 37 -13.70 -4.33 9.98
N ARG A 38 -13.92 -3.24 10.71
CA ARG A 38 -14.26 -3.27 12.15
C ARG A 38 -15.44 -4.18 12.42
N ARG A 39 -16.48 -4.12 11.57
CA ARG A 39 -17.64 -4.99 11.70
C ARG A 39 -17.26 -6.43 11.42
N LEU A 40 -16.59 -6.71 10.30
CA LEU A 40 -16.15 -8.06 9.97
C LEU A 40 -15.38 -8.72 11.13
N LEU A 41 -14.38 -8.02 11.68
CA LEU A 41 -13.59 -8.50 12.81
C LEU A 41 -14.44 -8.75 14.06
N ALA A 42 -15.40 -7.87 14.35
CA ALA A 42 -16.31 -8.05 15.50
C ALA A 42 -17.23 -9.27 15.38
N ARG A 43 -17.44 -9.83 14.17
CA ARG A 43 -18.21 -11.08 13.98
C ARG A 43 -17.32 -12.32 13.92
N LEU A 44 -16.01 -12.12 13.82
CA LEU A 44 -15.01 -13.18 13.66
C LEU A 44 -13.85 -12.97 14.65
N PRO A 45 -14.11 -12.86 15.96
CA PRO A 45 -13.07 -12.50 16.94
C PRO A 45 -11.95 -13.54 17.05
N ASP A 46 -12.21 -14.79 16.68
CA ASP A 46 -11.27 -15.91 16.78
C ASP A 46 -10.61 -16.28 15.43
N ASP A 47 -10.98 -15.62 14.33
CA ASP A 47 -10.44 -15.87 12.99
C ASP A 47 -9.28 -14.88 12.74
N ALA A 48 -8.07 -15.34 13.00
CA ALA A 48 -6.85 -14.57 12.77
C ALA A 48 -6.40 -14.64 11.30
N GLY A 49 -5.64 -13.63 10.84
CA GLY A 49 -5.07 -13.64 9.49
C GLY A 49 -6.06 -13.29 8.37
N ILE A 50 -7.26 -12.79 8.69
CA ILE A 50 -8.21 -12.31 7.67
C ILE A 50 -7.56 -11.23 6.79
N GLY A 51 -6.69 -10.38 7.36
CA GLY A 51 -5.94 -9.40 6.58
C GLY A 51 -5.06 -10.07 5.53
N ILE A 52 -4.27 -11.06 5.94
CA ILE A 52 -3.42 -11.86 5.06
C ILE A 52 -4.23 -12.52 3.94
N ASP A 53 -5.37 -13.13 4.27
CA ASP A 53 -6.26 -13.76 3.29
C ASP A 53 -6.78 -12.80 2.22
N VAL A 54 -7.14 -11.57 2.63
CA VAL A 54 -7.61 -10.52 1.72
C VAL A 54 -6.45 -10.03 0.86
N GLY A 55 -5.30 -9.72 1.48
CA GLY A 55 -4.12 -9.18 0.79
C GLY A 55 -3.53 -10.17 -0.20
N SER A 56 -3.53 -11.46 0.11
CA SER A 56 -3.02 -12.53 -0.77
C SER A 56 -3.77 -12.65 -2.10
N ARG A 57 -4.97 -12.06 -2.20
CA ARG A 57 -5.78 -12.03 -3.42
C ARG A 57 -5.48 -10.81 -4.30
N PHE A 58 -4.61 -9.91 -3.86
CA PHE A 58 -4.27 -8.74 -4.65
C PHE A 58 -3.47 -9.15 -5.88
N ALA A 59 -3.88 -8.64 -7.04
CA ALA A 59 -3.13 -8.70 -8.27
C ALA A 59 -2.82 -7.28 -8.72
N LEU A 60 -1.68 -7.09 -9.40
CA LEU A 60 -1.33 -5.76 -9.94
C LEU A 60 -2.41 -5.20 -10.87
N THR A 61 -3.13 -6.07 -11.57
CA THR A 61 -4.25 -5.71 -12.44
C THR A 61 -5.40 -5.05 -11.68
N HIS A 62 -5.57 -5.31 -10.37
CA HIS A 62 -6.57 -4.62 -9.54
C HIS A 62 -6.27 -3.13 -9.36
N PHE A 63 -5.01 -2.71 -9.53
CA PHE A 63 -4.63 -1.30 -9.46
C PHE A 63 -4.62 -0.60 -10.82
N GLY A 64 -5.11 -1.27 -11.86
CA GLY A 64 -5.21 -0.72 -13.21
C GLY A 64 -3.89 -0.15 -13.71
N LEU A 65 -3.91 1.09 -14.19
CA LEU A 65 -2.76 1.77 -14.81
C LEU A 65 -1.59 2.00 -13.84
N PHE A 66 -1.85 2.10 -12.53
CA PHE A 66 -0.78 2.13 -11.54
C PHE A 66 -0.02 0.80 -11.51
N GLY A 67 -0.74 -0.32 -11.49
CA GLY A 67 -0.12 -1.65 -11.52
C GLY A 67 0.71 -1.88 -12.79
N PHE A 68 0.21 -1.42 -13.94
CA PHE A 68 0.98 -1.46 -15.20
C PHE A 68 2.22 -0.56 -15.14
N ALA A 69 2.13 0.66 -14.60
CA ALA A 69 3.30 1.52 -14.42
C ALA A 69 4.38 0.83 -13.58
N VAL A 70 4.00 0.22 -12.45
CA VAL A 70 4.91 -0.50 -11.56
C VAL A 70 5.61 -1.66 -12.27
N MET A 71 4.88 -2.47 -13.05
CA MET A 71 5.46 -3.60 -13.81
C MET A 71 6.42 -3.14 -14.92
N SER A 72 6.14 -2.00 -15.56
CA SER A 72 6.92 -1.49 -16.68
C SER A 72 8.17 -0.71 -16.29
N CYS A 73 8.43 -0.52 -14.99
CA CYS A 73 9.61 0.17 -14.50
C CYS A 73 10.91 -0.51 -14.94
N GLY A 74 11.93 0.30 -15.24
CA GLY A 74 13.25 -0.16 -15.66
C GLY A 74 14.09 -0.69 -14.50
N THR A 75 13.95 -0.11 -13.32
CA THR A 75 14.74 -0.49 -12.13
C THR A 75 13.90 -0.47 -10.85
N LEU A 76 14.41 -1.07 -9.77
CA LEU A 76 13.75 -1.02 -8.46
C LEU A 76 13.62 0.42 -7.93
N ARG A 77 14.60 1.30 -8.21
CA ARG A 77 14.51 2.72 -7.84
C ARG A 77 13.34 3.42 -8.52
N GLU A 78 13.18 3.21 -9.83
CA GLU A 78 12.08 3.79 -10.59
C GLU A 78 10.74 3.26 -10.08
N LEU A 79 10.67 1.95 -9.81
CA LEU A 79 9.52 1.29 -9.23
C LEU A 79 9.11 1.91 -7.89
N LEU A 80 10.02 1.98 -6.91
CA LEU A 80 9.69 2.50 -5.58
C LEU A 80 9.32 3.99 -5.62
N THR A 81 9.98 4.76 -6.49
CA THR A 81 9.65 6.18 -6.71
C THR A 81 8.21 6.33 -7.20
N ILE A 82 7.81 5.55 -8.20
CA ILE A 82 6.45 5.57 -8.78
C ILE A 82 5.44 5.00 -7.77
N ALA A 83 5.78 3.90 -7.11
CA ALA A 83 4.94 3.28 -6.10
C ALA A 83 4.59 4.27 -4.97
N MET A 84 5.58 4.97 -4.42
CA MET A 84 5.37 5.97 -3.37
C MET A 84 4.59 7.20 -3.88
N ARG A 85 4.88 7.68 -5.09
CA ARG A 85 4.19 8.86 -5.66
C ARG A 85 2.70 8.61 -5.88
N TYR A 86 2.35 7.42 -6.36
CA TYR A 86 0.98 7.08 -6.75
C TYR A 86 0.29 6.11 -5.79
N PHE A 87 0.88 5.84 -4.61
CA PHE A 87 0.35 4.90 -3.63
C PHE A 87 -1.11 5.19 -3.24
N ALA A 88 -1.50 6.47 -3.23
CA ALA A 88 -2.86 6.93 -2.94
C ALA A 88 -3.92 6.51 -3.99
N LEU A 89 -3.50 5.92 -5.12
CA LEU A 89 -4.39 5.29 -6.10
C LEU A 89 -4.72 3.83 -5.75
N THR A 90 -4.01 3.23 -4.79
CA THR A 90 -4.28 1.88 -4.30
C THR A 90 -5.39 1.88 -3.24
N THR A 91 -5.85 0.70 -2.87
CA THR A 91 -6.77 0.46 -1.74
C THR A 91 -6.01 0.23 -0.41
N MET A 92 -4.68 0.36 -0.42
CA MET A 92 -3.84 0.17 0.76
C MET A 92 -3.90 1.38 1.69
N HIS A 93 -3.77 1.13 3.00
CA HIS A 93 -3.84 2.15 4.06
C HIS A 93 -2.55 2.33 4.83
N VAL A 94 -1.56 1.46 4.68
CA VAL A 94 -0.25 1.66 5.31
C VAL A 94 0.46 2.90 4.76
N ASP A 95 1.14 3.64 5.64
CA ASP A 95 2.13 4.62 5.22
C ASP A 95 3.43 3.89 4.88
N ILE A 96 3.99 4.18 3.70
CA ILE A 96 5.26 3.61 3.25
C ILE A 96 6.32 4.71 3.26
N THR A 97 7.40 4.47 4.01
CA THR A 97 8.54 5.39 4.05
C THR A 97 9.80 4.67 3.59
N LEU A 98 10.56 5.30 2.71
CA LEU A 98 11.87 4.82 2.25
C LEU A 98 12.98 5.65 2.89
N PHE A 99 13.92 4.96 3.55
CA PHE A 99 15.16 5.51 4.04
C PHE A 99 16.32 4.96 3.20
N GLU A 100 17.18 5.84 2.70
CA GLU A 100 18.36 5.48 1.91
C GLU A 100 19.61 6.02 2.61
N THR A 101 20.61 5.15 2.78
CA THR A 101 21.95 5.50 3.26
C THR A 101 22.97 5.34 2.13
N ALA A 102 24.26 5.40 2.46
CA ALA A 102 25.32 5.19 1.47
C ALA A 102 25.31 3.77 0.89
N ASP A 103 25.04 2.76 1.72
CA ASP A 103 25.20 1.34 1.36
C ASP A 103 23.89 0.55 1.51
N ASP A 104 22.97 0.99 2.37
CA ASP A 104 21.75 0.27 2.72
C ASP A 104 20.49 1.11 2.54
N CYS A 105 19.38 0.41 2.33
CA CYS A 105 18.04 0.95 2.24
C CYS A 105 17.11 0.26 3.22
N LEU A 106 16.09 0.99 3.65
CA LEU A 106 15.04 0.51 4.52
C LEU A 106 13.68 1.01 4.01
N VAL A 107 12.74 0.10 3.81
CA VAL A 107 11.33 0.43 3.63
C VAL A 107 10.59 0.09 4.92
N GLU A 108 9.91 1.08 5.50
CA GLU A 108 9.04 0.92 6.66
C GLU A 108 7.58 1.02 6.25
N LEU A 109 6.75 0.10 6.76
CA LEU A 109 5.30 0.12 6.65
C LEU A 109 4.71 0.43 8.03
N ASP A 110 4.01 1.56 8.13
CA ASP A 110 3.37 2.00 9.35
C ASP A 110 1.84 2.07 9.20
N ALA A 111 1.13 1.64 10.24
CA ALA A 111 -0.32 1.72 10.33
C ALA A 111 -0.75 2.38 11.65
N SER A 112 0.15 3.13 12.29
CA SER A 112 -0.10 3.72 13.61
C SER A 112 -1.19 4.78 13.59
N HIS A 113 -1.40 5.42 12.44
CA HIS A 113 -2.48 6.38 12.20
C HIS A 113 -3.88 5.73 12.15
N LEU A 114 -3.96 4.41 11.98
CA LEU A 114 -5.22 3.67 11.97
C LEU A 114 -5.71 3.33 13.39
N PRO A 115 -7.04 3.22 13.59
CA PRO A 115 -7.61 2.76 14.85
C PRO A 115 -7.05 1.39 15.27
N ALA A 116 -6.72 1.25 16.55
CA ALA A 116 -6.03 0.07 17.07
C ALA A 116 -6.79 -1.25 16.84
N ASP A 117 -8.13 -1.20 16.78
CA ASP A 117 -8.99 -2.37 16.62
C ASP A 117 -9.03 -2.94 15.20
N VAL A 118 -8.57 -2.18 14.20
CA VAL A 118 -8.46 -2.64 12.80
C VAL A 118 -7.03 -2.63 12.27
N ARG A 119 -6.09 -2.06 13.03
CA ARG A 119 -4.69 -1.88 12.62
C ARG A 119 -4.04 -3.20 12.18
N GLY A 120 -4.24 -4.27 12.95
CA GLY A 120 -3.71 -5.61 12.66
C GLY A 120 -4.15 -6.12 11.28
N PHE A 121 -5.44 -5.98 10.97
CA PHE A 121 -5.98 -6.37 9.67
C PHE A 121 -5.32 -5.61 8.51
N PHE A 122 -5.19 -4.28 8.62
CA PHE A 122 -4.65 -3.48 7.52
C PHE A 122 -3.16 -3.71 7.31
N ILE A 123 -2.37 -3.87 8.37
CA ILE A 123 -0.94 -4.18 8.24
C ILE A 123 -0.72 -5.58 7.65
N GLU A 124 -1.49 -6.57 8.10
CA GLU A 124 -1.50 -7.93 7.55
C GLU A 124 -1.84 -7.92 6.06
N ARG A 125 -2.94 -7.24 5.70
CA ARG A 125 -3.44 -7.15 4.33
C ARG A 125 -2.45 -6.48 3.40
N ASP A 126 -1.89 -5.35 3.81
CA ASP A 126 -1.05 -4.57 2.90
C ASP A 126 0.32 -5.23 2.72
N ILE A 127 0.89 -5.86 3.77
CA ILE A 127 2.09 -6.71 3.63
C ILE A 127 1.80 -7.88 2.69
N ALA A 128 0.70 -8.62 2.90
CA ALA A 128 0.33 -9.74 2.05
C ALA A 128 0.09 -9.31 0.59
N GLY A 129 -0.55 -8.16 0.39
CA GLY A 129 -0.79 -7.58 -0.92
C GLY A 129 0.49 -7.15 -1.63
N ILE A 130 1.44 -6.56 -0.91
CA ILE A 130 2.75 -6.22 -1.46
C ILE A 130 3.52 -7.49 -1.85
N ILE A 131 3.53 -8.52 -1.01
CA ILE A 131 4.15 -9.81 -1.35
C ILE A 131 3.50 -10.42 -2.60
N ALA A 132 2.17 -10.53 -2.62
CA ALA A 132 1.44 -11.15 -3.73
C ALA A 132 1.67 -10.42 -5.07
N THR A 133 1.67 -9.09 -5.04
CA THR A 133 1.82 -8.26 -6.23
C THR A 133 3.25 -8.22 -6.74
N THR A 134 4.23 -8.04 -5.85
CA THR A 134 5.65 -7.93 -6.25
C THR A 134 6.26 -9.27 -6.65
N THR A 135 5.86 -10.39 -6.04
CA THR A 135 6.39 -11.73 -6.37
C THR A 135 6.18 -12.08 -7.85
N SER A 136 5.10 -11.59 -8.47
CA SER A 136 4.77 -11.90 -9.86
C SER A 136 5.82 -11.43 -10.89
N PHE A 137 6.64 -10.42 -10.57
CA PHE A 137 7.63 -9.86 -11.50
C PHE A 137 8.99 -9.51 -10.88
N ALA A 138 9.07 -9.28 -9.56
CA ALA A 138 10.29 -8.90 -8.88
C ALA A 138 11.01 -10.08 -8.18
N LEU A 139 10.44 -11.29 -8.23
CA LEU A 139 11.03 -12.49 -7.62
C LEU A 139 12.49 -12.77 -8.06
N PRO A 140 12.88 -12.63 -9.35
CA PRO A 140 14.27 -12.83 -9.75
C PRO A 140 15.24 -11.84 -9.07
N LEU A 141 14.81 -10.59 -8.89
CA LEU A 141 15.60 -9.58 -8.19
C LEU A 141 15.71 -9.91 -6.71
N ALA A 142 14.60 -10.25 -6.06
CA ALA A 142 14.61 -10.67 -4.65
C ALA A 142 15.54 -11.88 -4.44
N ALA A 143 15.50 -12.87 -5.34
CA ALA A 143 16.32 -14.07 -5.24
C ALA A 143 17.82 -13.79 -5.39
N LYS A 144 18.19 -12.84 -6.26
CA LYS A 144 19.59 -12.41 -6.44
C LYS A 144 20.20 -11.83 -5.16
N TYR A 145 19.38 -11.26 -4.29
CA TYR A 145 19.80 -10.58 -3.06
C TYR A 145 19.30 -11.27 -1.78
N ALA A 146 18.81 -12.51 -1.87
CA ALA A 146 18.20 -13.25 -0.77
C ALA A 146 18.99 -13.19 0.55
N ASP A 147 20.31 -13.35 0.49
CA ASP A 147 21.21 -13.36 1.66
C ASP A 147 21.54 -11.95 2.21
N GLN A 148 21.09 -10.89 1.54
CA GLN A 148 21.34 -9.49 1.90
C GLN A 148 20.05 -8.73 2.23
N VAL A 149 18.89 -9.37 2.04
CA VAL A 149 17.58 -8.81 2.41
C VAL A 149 17.19 -9.38 3.76
N SER A 150 16.77 -8.51 4.68
CA SER A 150 16.20 -8.91 5.96
C SER A 150 14.92 -8.14 6.24
N ALA A 151 14.08 -8.71 7.11
CA ALA A 151 12.83 -8.07 7.50
C ALA A 151 12.62 -8.13 9.02
N GLU A 152 12.03 -7.07 9.56
CA GLU A 152 11.51 -7.03 10.92
C GLU A 152 9.99 -6.88 10.83
N LEU A 153 9.23 -7.74 11.49
CA LEU A 153 7.77 -7.74 11.37
C LEU A 153 7.09 -7.78 12.74
N ALA A 154 6.04 -6.97 12.87
CA ALA A 154 5.14 -6.97 14.02
C ALA A 154 4.01 -8.00 13.89
N VAL A 155 3.73 -8.46 12.66
CA VAL A 155 2.72 -9.49 12.36
C VAL A 155 3.12 -10.84 12.97
N ASP A 156 2.12 -11.65 13.32
CA ASP A 156 2.34 -13.00 13.83
C ASP A 156 3.04 -13.90 12.79
N ALA A 157 4.06 -14.64 13.26
CA ALA A 157 4.92 -15.45 12.42
C ALA A 157 4.19 -16.64 11.78
N GLU A 158 3.24 -17.26 12.48
CA GLU A 158 2.50 -18.42 11.99
C GLU A 158 1.54 -18.00 10.87
N LEU A 159 0.93 -16.83 11.00
CA LEU A 159 0.01 -16.30 9.98
C LEU A 159 0.75 -15.97 8.67
N LEU A 160 1.95 -15.38 8.75
CA LEU A 160 2.68 -14.95 7.56
C LEU A 160 3.53 -16.05 6.91
N ARG A 161 3.82 -17.16 7.62
CA ARG A 161 4.69 -18.24 7.13
C ARG A 161 4.35 -18.72 5.71
N PRO A 162 3.08 -18.98 5.33
CA PRO A 162 2.76 -19.42 3.97
C PRO A 162 3.16 -18.42 2.88
N LEU A 163 3.12 -17.12 3.18
CA LEU A 163 3.54 -16.07 2.25
C LEU A 163 5.05 -15.93 2.18
N LEU A 164 5.76 -16.15 3.29
CA LEU A 164 7.22 -16.15 3.29
C LEU A 164 7.80 -17.28 2.44
N GLU A 165 7.10 -18.40 2.27
CA GLU A 165 7.51 -19.48 1.35
C GLU A 165 7.49 -19.05 -0.13
N LEU A 166 6.78 -17.97 -0.47
CA LEU A 166 6.70 -17.42 -1.83
C LEU A 166 7.86 -16.47 -2.15
N VAL A 167 8.61 -16.03 -1.15
CA VAL A 167 9.71 -15.07 -1.31
C VAL A 167 11.03 -15.67 -0.82
N PRO A 168 12.16 -15.31 -1.42
CA PRO A 168 13.47 -15.87 -1.08
C PRO A 168 14.10 -15.18 0.14
N VAL A 169 13.29 -14.51 0.98
CA VAL A 169 13.78 -13.79 2.16
C VAL A 169 13.79 -14.74 3.35
N HIS A 170 14.98 -15.06 3.84
CA HIS A 170 15.16 -16.03 4.92
C HIS A 170 15.46 -15.38 6.28
N ASP A 171 16.02 -14.17 6.29
CA ASP A 171 16.31 -13.43 7.52
C ASP A 171 15.11 -12.56 7.93
N VAL A 172 14.15 -13.16 8.64
CA VAL A 172 12.95 -12.48 9.13
C VAL A 172 12.86 -12.56 10.64
N ALA A 173 12.90 -11.40 11.30
CA ALA A 173 12.73 -11.27 12.74
C ALA A 173 11.30 -10.84 13.09
N PHE A 174 10.57 -11.72 13.77
CA PHE A 174 9.20 -11.47 14.24
C PHE A 174 9.14 -10.91 15.66
N GLY A 175 7.95 -10.46 16.08
CA GLY A 175 7.72 -9.89 17.41
C GLY A 175 8.37 -8.52 17.61
N ARG A 176 8.58 -7.79 16.51
CA ARG A 176 9.18 -6.45 16.50
C ARG A 176 8.10 -5.38 16.61
N ALA A 177 8.51 -4.15 16.91
CA ALA A 177 7.59 -3.01 17.02
C ALA A 177 7.22 -2.39 15.65
N HIS A 178 8.01 -2.69 14.61
CA HIS A 178 7.91 -2.09 13.28
C HIS A 178 7.80 -3.19 12.22
N ASN A 179 7.31 -2.80 11.04
CA ASN A 179 7.32 -3.64 9.85
C ASN A 179 8.29 -3.01 8.85
N ARG A 180 9.43 -3.64 8.64
CA ARG A 180 10.58 -3.09 7.94
C ARG A 180 11.19 -4.13 7.02
N VAL A 181 11.63 -3.69 5.84
CA VAL A 181 12.44 -4.49 4.93
C VAL A 181 13.73 -3.74 4.65
N HIS A 182 14.84 -4.38 4.98
CA HIS A 182 16.19 -3.90 4.73
C HIS A 182 16.77 -4.57 3.50
N PHE A 183 17.46 -3.80 2.67
CA PHE A 183 18.11 -4.32 1.47
C PHE A 183 19.29 -3.43 1.05
N PRO A 184 20.30 -3.98 0.36
CA PRO A 184 21.44 -3.18 -0.05
C PRO A 184 21.05 -2.18 -1.13
N ARG A 185 21.63 -0.98 -1.06
CA ARG A 185 21.41 0.10 -2.02
C ARG A 185 21.65 -0.33 -3.47
N ALA A 186 22.56 -1.28 -3.69
CA ALA A 186 22.85 -1.85 -5.00
C ALA A 186 21.61 -2.41 -5.73
N MET A 187 20.58 -2.86 -4.99
CA MET A 187 19.32 -3.34 -5.60
C MET A 187 18.59 -2.25 -6.38
N PHE A 188 18.78 -0.97 -6.06
CA PHE A 188 18.09 0.12 -6.73
C PHE A 188 18.40 0.25 -8.21
N ASP A 189 19.60 -0.12 -8.62
CA ASP A 189 20.08 0.01 -10.00
C ASP A 189 19.92 -1.28 -10.79
N GLU A 190 19.32 -2.31 -10.18
CA GLU A 190 19.06 -3.58 -10.84
C GLU A 190 17.93 -3.48 -11.86
N PRO A 191 18.11 -4.05 -13.06
CA PRO A 191 17.08 -4.06 -14.08
C PRO A 191 15.92 -4.98 -13.69
N LEU A 192 14.69 -4.53 -13.94
CA LEU A 192 13.50 -5.35 -13.79
C LEU A 192 13.15 -6.07 -15.10
N PRO A 193 12.63 -7.31 -15.03
CA PRO A 193 12.51 -8.17 -16.21
C PRO A 193 11.44 -7.72 -17.22
N GLN A 194 10.47 -6.92 -16.79
CA GLN A 194 9.33 -6.49 -17.61
C GLN A 194 9.41 -5.00 -18.01
N ALA A 195 10.61 -4.40 -17.94
CA ALA A 195 10.84 -3.01 -18.29
C ALA A 195 10.30 -2.67 -19.68
N ASP A 196 9.43 -1.66 -19.75
CA ASP A 196 8.88 -1.12 -20.99
C ASP A 196 8.69 0.39 -20.84
N ARG A 197 9.63 1.15 -21.40
CA ARG A 197 9.65 2.60 -21.27
C ARG A 197 8.43 3.28 -21.87
N HIS A 198 7.92 2.76 -22.99
CA HIS A 198 6.78 3.37 -23.67
C HIS A 198 5.49 3.17 -22.87
N THR A 199 5.26 1.93 -22.42
CA THR A 199 4.13 1.59 -21.56
C THR A 199 4.17 2.37 -20.24
N LEU A 200 5.36 2.49 -19.63
CA LEU A 200 5.56 3.27 -18.42
C LEU A 200 5.13 4.72 -18.58
N GLU A 201 5.61 5.41 -19.61
CA GLU A 201 5.29 6.83 -19.86
C GLU A 201 3.79 7.05 -20.06
N MET A 202 3.12 6.17 -20.81
CA MET A 202 1.66 6.20 -20.98
C MET A 202 0.93 6.00 -19.64
N CYS A 203 1.35 5.03 -18.84
CA CYS A 203 0.71 4.73 -17.56
C CYS A 203 0.90 5.87 -16.55
N ILE A 204 2.09 6.48 -16.49
CA ILE A 204 2.38 7.65 -15.63
C ILE A 204 1.44 8.81 -15.98
N ALA A 205 1.30 9.13 -17.27
CA ALA A 205 0.43 10.23 -17.70
C ALA A 205 -1.03 10.02 -17.25
N GLN A 206 -1.51 8.78 -17.25
CA GLN A 206 -2.86 8.46 -16.77
C GLN A 206 -2.95 8.44 -15.24
N CYS A 207 -1.91 7.98 -14.54
CA CYS A 207 -1.85 8.06 -13.08
C CYS A 207 -1.92 9.51 -12.60
N ASP A 208 -1.25 10.44 -13.29
CA ASP A 208 -1.34 11.88 -13.00
C ASP A 208 -2.78 12.41 -13.14
N VAL A 209 -3.51 12.01 -14.19
CA VAL A 209 -4.92 12.38 -14.37
C VAL A 209 -5.80 11.82 -13.25
N LEU A 210 -5.57 10.57 -12.83
CA LEU A 210 -6.32 9.94 -11.74
C LEU A 210 -6.04 10.63 -10.40
N MET A 211 -4.79 10.98 -10.11
CA MET A 211 -4.40 11.73 -8.92
C MET A 211 -5.11 13.08 -8.86
N GLN A 212 -5.09 13.86 -9.95
CA GLN A 212 -5.77 15.15 -10.02
C GLN A 212 -7.29 15.01 -9.80
N ARG A 213 -7.92 13.95 -10.34
CA ARG A 213 -9.34 13.67 -10.10
C ARG A 213 -9.61 13.33 -8.64
N ASN A 214 -8.75 12.54 -8.00
CA ASN A 214 -8.90 12.17 -6.58
C ASN A 214 -8.74 13.40 -5.67
N GLU A 215 -7.78 14.27 -5.95
CA GLU A 215 -7.59 15.55 -5.25
C GLU A 215 -8.81 16.46 -5.36
N ARG A 216 -9.36 16.61 -6.57
CA ARG A 216 -10.58 17.40 -6.80
C ARG A 216 -11.79 16.83 -6.07
N ARG A 217 -11.92 15.50 -5.98
CA ARG A 217 -13.01 14.82 -5.24
C ARG A 217 -12.89 14.99 -3.73
N ARG A 218 -11.67 14.94 -3.18
CA ARG A 218 -11.42 15.10 -1.73
C ARG A 218 -11.66 16.55 -1.25
N GLY A 219 -11.62 17.52 -2.16
CA GLY A 219 -11.85 18.93 -1.86
C GLY A 219 -10.64 19.60 -1.19
N ILE A 220 -10.52 20.91 -1.36
CA ILE A 220 -9.35 21.72 -0.94
C ILE A 220 -9.06 21.56 0.56
N THR A 221 -10.08 21.48 1.41
CA THR A 221 -9.91 21.33 2.87
C THR A 221 -9.23 20.02 3.27
N ALA A 222 -9.53 18.91 2.60
CA ALA A 222 -8.89 17.63 2.87
C ALA A 222 -7.45 17.59 2.35
N LEU A 223 -7.17 18.28 1.25
CA LEU A 223 -5.84 18.44 0.66
C LEU A 223 -4.92 19.28 1.57
N VAL A 224 -5.40 20.42 2.06
CA VAL A 224 -4.69 21.26 3.03
C VAL A 224 -4.42 20.48 4.31
N ARG A 225 -5.40 19.71 4.81
CA ARG A 225 -5.23 18.86 6.00
C ARG A 225 -4.18 17.77 5.78
N SER A 226 -4.23 17.05 4.66
CA SER A 226 -3.25 16.01 4.30
C SER A 226 -1.83 16.57 4.20
N LYS A 227 -1.67 17.77 3.62
CA LYS A 227 -0.37 18.45 3.52
C LYS A 227 0.15 18.97 4.87
N LEU A 228 -0.72 19.55 5.69
CA LEU A 228 -0.37 20.04 7.04
C LEU A 228 0.12 18.93 7.98
N PHE A 229 -0.30 17.67 7.76
CA PHE A 229 0.06 16.55 8.62
C PHE A 229 1.15 15.63 8.05
N ARG A 230 1.59 15.82 6.80
CA ARG A 230 2.70 15.05 6.21
C ARG A 230 4.09 15.61 6.56
N ASP A 231 4.23 16.91 6.78
CA ASP A 231 5.50 17.50 7.20
C ASP A 231 5.62 17.56 8.73
N SER A 232 6.49 16.68 9.25
CA SER A 232 6.85 16.66 10.66
C SER A 232 7.77 17.83 11.01
N GLY A 233 7.18 18.95 11.44
CA GLY A 233 7.86 19.98 12.23
C GLY A 233 7.73 21.43 11.76
N LEU A 234 7.23 21.68 10.55
CA LEU A 234 6.97 23.02 10.04
C LEU A 234 5.54 23.08 9.52
N PHE A 235 4.69 23.87 10.19
CA PHE A 235 3.37 24.17 9.66
C PHE A 235 3.52 25.14 8.49
N PRO A 236 3.24 24.74 7.23
CA PRO A 236 3.31 25.66 6.10
C PRO A 236 2.37 26.84 6.32
N THR A 237 2.82 28.03 5.92
CA THR A 237 2.00 29.24 6.03
C THR A 237 0.86 29.17 5.01
N PHE A 238 -0.19 29.95 5.22
CA PHE A 238 -1.31 30.03 4.29
C PHE A 238 -0.86 30.39 2.86
N THR A 239 0.19 31.20 2.73
CA THR A 239 0.78 31.60 1.46
C THR A 239 1.53 30.44 0.78
N ASP A 240 2.20 29.58 1.54
CA ASP A 240 2.90 28.40 1.00
C ASP A 240 1.88 27.40 0.44
N VAL A 241 0.80 27.18 1.19
CA VAL A 241 -0.31 26.31 0.78
C VAL A 241 -1.05 26.90 -0.45
N ALA A 242 -1.29 28.21 -0.49
CA ALA A 242 -1.95 28.86 -1.62
C ALA A 242 -1.09 28.83 -2.90
N GLY A 243 0.22 29.11 -2.77
CA GLY A 243 1.17 29.09 -3.89
C GLY A 243 1.34 27.71 -4.52
N GLU A 244 1.33 26.65 -3.72
CA GLU A 244 1.39 25.27 -4.24
C GLU A 244 0.10 24.78 -4.87
N LEU A 245 -1.03 25.41 -4.55
CA LEU A 245 -2.34 25.09 -5.13
C LEU A 245 -2.68 25.97 -6.34
N ASP A 246 -1.75 26.83 -6.76
CA ASP A 246 -1.94 27.84 -7.81
C ASP A 246 -3.18 28.71 -7.55
N MET A 247 -3.42 28.99 -6.27
CA MET A 247 -4.53 29.80 -5.77
C MET A 247 -3.98 31.13 -5.26
N HIS A 248 -4.70 32.22 -5.51
CA HIS A 248 -4.38 33.50 -4.90
C HIS A 248 -4.69 33.44 -3.40
N PRO A 249 -3.78 33.89 -2.51
CA PRO A 249 -4.03 33.96 -1.07
C PRO A 249 -5.18 34.90 -0.73
#